data_AF-A0A2S9F7Q6-F1
#
_entry.id   AF-A0A2S9F7Q6-F1
#
_cell.length_a   1.000
_cell.length_b   1.000
_cell.length_c   1.000
_cell.angle_alpha   90.00
_cell.angle_beta   90.00
_cell.angle_gamma   90.00
#
_symmetry.space_group_name_H-M   'P 1'
#
loop_
_entity.id
_entity.type
_entity.pdbx_description
1 polymer ?
#
loop_
_entity_poly.entity_id
_entity_poly.type
_entity_poly.pdbx_seq_one_letter_code
_entity_poly.pdbx_strand_id
1 'polypeptide(L)'
;RSIQHEDGEKHDRLTIHDYLWRWDTDWFWCSRAFGAQNPRIRRWWPRRFRRSSFYWKLIGYDQRFDIADRIEIRNGRPPRERVVQDVEVPIERTADFVQWFLDNVPIEPIWLCPLRLREDRNWPLYPIPPNHTYVNIGFWSSVPIGPEEGYTNKMIERKVSELDGHKSLYSDAFYSPEEFDELYGGEIYPTVKKAYDPDSRFLDLYAKAVRRQ
;
A
#
# COMPACT_ATOMS: atom_id res chain seq x y z
N ARG A 1 -7.74 10.35 16.06
CA ARG A 1 -7.67 10.98 17.41
C ARG A 1 -7.55 9.85 18.41
N SER A 2 -6.47 9.80 19.20
CA SER A 2 -6.46 9.03 20.45
C SER A 2 -7.62 9.52 21.34
N ILE A 3 -8.20 8.61 22.12
CA ILE A 3 -9.19 8.99 23.13
C ILE A 3 -8.45 9.85 24.14
N GLN A 4 -8.89 11.09 24.32
CA GLN A 4 -8.38 11.97 25.35
C GLN A 4 -9.37 11.97 26.50
N HIS A 5 -8.90 11.57 27.68
CA HIS A 5 -9.67 11.62 28.92
C HIS A 5 -9.38 12.95 29.62
N GLU A 6 -10.41 13.49 30.29
CA GLU A 6 -10.29 14.80 30.94
C GLU A 6 -9.36 14.81 32.15
N ASP A 7 -9.06 13.67 32.81
CA ASP A 7 -7.87 13.47 33.69
C ASP A 7 -7.82 12.05 34.31
N GLY A 8 -6.60 11.55 34.60
CA GLY A 8 -6.34 10.40 35.50
C GLY A 8 -6.65 8.98 34.99
N GLU A 9 -7.57 8.85 34.03
CA GLU A 9 -7.93 7.55 33.46
C GLU A 9 -6.85 7.03 32.50
N LYS A 10 -6.16 5.94 32.89
CA LYS A 10 -5.11 5.30 32.08
C LYS A 10 -5.62 4.12 31.24
N HIS A 11 -6.87 3.72 31.42
CA HIS A 11 -7.40 2.49 30.82
C HIS A 11 -8.72 2.75 30.09
N ASP A 12 -8.75 2.40 28.81
CA ASP A 12 -9.97 2.35 28.02
C ASP A 12 -10.62 0.96 28.12
N ARG A 13 -11.92 0.92 28.36
CA ARG A 13 -12.72 -0.31 28.20
C ARG A 13 -13.47 -0.25 26.89
N LEU A 14 -13.25 -1.24 26.05
CA LEU A 14 -13.95 -1.41 24.77
C LEU A 14 -14.67 -2.76 24.78
N THR A 15 -15.79 -2.85 24.07
CA THR A 15 -16.35 -4.16 23.74
C THR A 15 -15.35 -4.92 22.88
N ILE A 16 -15.37 -6.26 22.90
CA ILE A 16 -14.51 -7.07 22.01
C ILE A 16 -14.71 -6.64 20.55
N HIS A 17 -15.95 -6.35 20.16
CA HIS A 17 -16.27 -5.83 18.85
C HIS A 17 -15.55 -4.51 18.57
N ASP A 18 -15.69 -3.51 19.43
CA ASP A 18 -15.06 -2.20 19.20
C ASP A 18 -13.54 -2.26 19.27
N TYR A 19 -12.96 -3.17 20.06
CA TYR A 19 -11.52 -3.43 20.06
C TYR A 19 -11.04 -3.99 18.71
N LEU A 20 -11.69 -5.03 18.21
CA LEU A 20 -11.33 -5.66 16.93
C LEU A 20 -11.54 -4.72 15.73
N TRP A 21 -12.60 -3.92 15.75
CA TRP A 21 -12.97 -3.02 14.65
C TRP A 21 -12.53 -1.56 14.85
N ARG A 22 -11.73 -1.28 15.88
CA ARG A 22 -11.29 0.07 16.28
C ARG A 22 -10.69 0.87 15.12
N TRP A 23 -9.88 0.21 14.31
CA TRP A 23 -9.14 0.81 13.20
C TRP A 23 -9.77 0.54 11.82
N ASP A 24 -10.86 -0.23 11.78
CA ASP A 24 -11.52 -0.60 10.53
C ASP A 24 -12.44 0.51 10.00
N THR A 25 -12.81 1.46 10.87
CA THR A 25 -13.70 2.54 10.49
C THR A 25 -13.07 3.38 9.39
N ASP A 26 -13.80 3.58 8.29
CA ASP A 26 -13.37 4.31 7.08
C ASP A 26 -12.20 3.70 6.30
N TRP A 27 -11.73 2.50 6.67
CA TRP A 27 -10.61 1.82 6.02
C TRP A 27 -9.46 2.81 5.71
N PHE A 28 -9.00 3.51 6.75
CA PHE A 28 -8.08 4.64 6.64
C PHE A 28 -8.64 5.78 5.76
N TRP A 29 -7.88 6.24 4.77
CA TRP A 29 -8.29 7.28 3.82
C TRP A 29 -8.91 6.73 2.52
N CYS A 30 -8.94 5.40 2.33
CA CYS A 30 -9.52 4.77 1.15
C CYS A 30 -11.02 5.09 1.00
N SER A 31 -11.70 5.40 2.09
CA SER A 31 -13.10 5.88 2.10
C SER A 31 -13.32 7.18 1.30
N ARG A 32 -12.27 7.94 0.96
CA ARG A 32 -12.35 9.14 0.11
C ARG A 32 -12.93 8.80 -1.27
N ALA A 33 -12.59 7.65 -1.84
CA ALA A 33 -13.12 7.21 -3.13
C ALA A 33 -14.66 7.13 -3.14
N PHE A 34 -15.28 6.95 -1.96
CA PHE A 34 -16.73 6.88 -1.78
C PHE A 34 -17.35 8.19 -1.26
N GLY A 35 -16.58 9.29 -1.22
CA GLY A 35 -17.03 10.59 -0.73
C GLY A 35 -17.26 10.65 0.79
N ALA A 36 -16.89 9.62 1.54
CA ALA A 36 -17.12 9.56 2.99
C ALA A 36 -16.27 10.55 3.81
N GLN A 37 -15.32 11.23 3.16
CA GLN A 37 -14.56 12.36 3.71
C GLN A 37 -15.32 13.69 3.61
N ASN A 38 -16.36 13.79 2.76
CA ASN A 38 -17.21 14.99 2.68
C ASN A 38 -18.20 14.98 3.85
N PRO A 39 -18.20 15.99 4.75
CA PRO A 39 -19.09 16.03 5.92
C PRO A 39 -20.58 15.89 5.59
N ARG A 40 -21.01 16.40 4.42
CA ARG A 40 -22.40 16.35 3.97
C ARG A 40 -22.81 14.92 3.62
N ILE A 41 -21.96 14.18 2.92
CA ILE A 41 -22.20 12.77 2.56
C ILE A 41 -22.07 11.88 3.80
N ARG A 42 -21.01 12.13 4.59
CA ARG A 42 -20.69 11.37 5.80
C ARG A 42 -21.83 11.39 6.82
N ARG A 43 -22.56 12.50 6.95
CA ARG A 43 -23.72 12.63 7.85
C ARG A 43 -24.79 11.58 7.59
N TRP A 44 -25.01 11.23 6.32
CA TRP A 44 -26.04 10.27 5.90
C TRP A 44 -25.51 8.83 5.78
N TRP A 45 -24.19 8.63 5.80
CA TRP A 45 -23.59 7.31 5.69
C TRP A 45 -23.74 6.51 7.00
N PRO A 46 -24.50 5.38 7.02
CA PRO A 46 -24.72 4.62 8.24
C PRO A 46 -23.41 4.08 8.85
N ARG A 47 -23.24 4.20 10.17
CA ARG A 47 -22.01 3.76 10.87
C ARG A 47 -21.63 2.31 10.57
N ARG A 48 -22.61 1.41 10.47
CA ARG A 48 -22.40 -0.02 10.15
C ARG A 48 -21.74 -0.29 8.79
N PHE A 49 -21.81 0.67 7.87
CA PHE A 49 -21.25 0.60 6.52
C PHE A 49 -19.94 1.41 6.37
N ARG A 50 -19.44 2.02 7.44
CA ARG A 50 -18.12 2.70 7.44
C ARG A 50 -17.01 1.71 7.75
N ARG A 51 -17.05 0.50 7.19
CA ARG A 51 -16.13 -0.60 7.51
C ARG A 51 -15.48 -1.11 6.23
N SER A 52 -14.24 -1.58 6.32
CA SER A 52 -13.50 -2.07 5.14
C SER A 52 -14.27 -3.18 4.42
N SER A 53 -14.93 -4.07 5.17
CA SER A 53 -15.77 -5.15 4.62
C SER A 53 -16.90 -4.67 3.71
N PHE A 54 -17.44 -3.47 3.93
CA PHE A 54 -18.45 -2.88 3.05
C PHE A 54 -17.79 -2.20 1.84
N TYR A 55 -16.69 -1.47 2.06
CA TYR A 55 -15.94 -0.84 0.97
C TYR A 55 -15.38 -1.86 -0.03
N TRP A 56 -14.89 -3.00 0.46
CA TRP A 56 -14.46 -4.12 -0.40
C TRP A 56 -15.58 -4.65 -1.28
N LYS A 57 -16.83 -4.69 -0.79
CA LYS A 57 -17.99 -5.04 -1.63
C LYS A 57 -18.22 -4.00 -2.72
N LEU A 58 -18.11 -2.72 -2.38
CA LEU A 58 -18.23 -1.63 -3.36
C LEU A 58 -17.13 -1.69 -4.41
N ILE A 59 -15.87 -1.94 -4.02
CA ILE A 59 -14.77 -2.16 -4.96
C ILE A 59 -15.03 -3.37 -5.86
N GLY A 60 -15.51 -4.47 -5.29
CA GLY A 60 -15.87 -5.66 -6.08
C GLY A 60 -16.98 -5.39 -7.09
N TYR A 61 -17.96 -4.55 -6.74
CA TYR A 61 -18.98 -4.10 -7.69
C TYR A 61 -18.41 -3.15 -8.75
N ASP A 62 -17.56 -2.22 -8.35
CA ASP A 62 -16.89 -1.28 -9.25
C ASP A 62 -16.05 -2.00 -10.29
N GLN A 63 -15.20 -2.94 -9.87
CA GLN A 63 -14.37 -3.79 -10.74
C GLN A 63 -15.20 -4.69 -11.66
N ARG A 64 -16.40 -5.09 -11.23
CA ARG A 64 -17.26 -5.96 -12.04
C ARG A 64 -18.03 -5.20 -13.11
N PHE A 65 -18.32 -3.92 -12.88
CA PHE A 65 -19.24 -3.13 -13.70
C PHE A 65 -18.60 -1.87 -14.29
N ASP A 66 -17.31 -1.65 -14.06
CA ASP A 66 -16.51 -0.49 -14.50
C ASP A 66 -17.19 0.84 -14.18
N ILE A 67 -17.77 0.95 -12.98
CA ILE A 67 -18.63 2.09 -12.61
C ILE A 67 -17.81 3.38 -12.58
N ALA A 68 -16.64 3.36 -11.93
CA ALA A 68 -15.71 4.48 -11.87
C ALA A 68 -15.27 4.92 -13.26
N ASP A 69 -14.85 3.98 -14.12
CA ASP A 69 -14.40 4.30 -15.49
C ASP A 69 -15.54 4.90 -16.32
N ARG A 70 -16.77 4.38 -16.20
CA ARG A 70 -17.95 4.96 -16.87
C ARG A 70 -18.25 6.37 -16.40
N ILE A 71 -18.07 6.67 -15.11
CA ILE A 71 -18.25 8.02 -14.56
C ILE A 71 -17.18 8.97 -15.08
N GLU A 72 -15.91 8.55 -15.11
CA GLU A 72 -14.80 9.36 -15.63
C GLU A 72 -15.01 9.65 -17.13
N ILE A 73 -15.34 8.63 -17.94
CA ILE A 73 -15.67 8.79 -19.37
C ILE A 73 -16.82 9.80 -19.55
N ARG A 74 -17.89 9.69 -18.75
CA ARG A 74 -19.04 10.61 -18.82
C ARG A 74 -18.65 12.06 -18.46
N ASN A 75 -17.65 12.23 -17.61
CA ASN A 75 -17.11 13.54 -17.21
C ASN A 75 -15.95 14.01 -18.12
N GLY A 76 -15.65 13.29 -19.21
CA GLY A 76 -14.56 13.61 -20.14
C GLY A 76 -13.15 13.43 -19.56
N ARG A 77 -13.01 12.60 -18.53
CA ARG A 77 -11.74 12.35 -17.82
C ARG A 77 -11.18 10.97 -18.17
N PRO A 78 -9.86 10.81 -18.15
CA PRO A 78 -9.24 9.52 -18.45
C PRO A 78 -9.53 8.49 -17.34
N PRO A 79 -9.42 7.19 -17.66
CA PRO A 79 -9.41 6.12 -16.67
C PRO A 79 -8.34 6.34 -15.59
N ARG A 80 -8.47 5.64 -14.46
CA ARG A 80 -7.58 5.84 -13.31
C ARG A 80 -6.65 4.64 -13.09
N GLU A 81 -5.37 4.92 -12.87
CA GLU A 81 -4.38 3.94 -12.41
C GLU A 81 -4.47 3.81 -10.88
N ARG A 82 -4.48 2.59 -10.35
CA ARG A 82 -4.43 2.36 -8.90
C ARG A 82 -2.99 2.47 -8.39
N VAL A 83 -2.79 3.24 -7.34
CA VAL A 83 -1.49 3.41 -6.67
C VAL A 83 -1.72 3.15 -5.19
N VAL A 84 -1.51 1.89 -4.80
CA VAL A 84 -1.92 1.33 -3.51
C VAL A 84 -0.75 0.54 -2.95
N GLN A 85 0.26 1.22 -2.45
CA GLN A 85 1.53 0.61 -2.06
C GLN A 85 2.13 1.33 -0.85
N ASP A 86 3.05 0.66 -0.19
CA ASP A 86 3.98 1.24 0.74
C ASP A 86 5.42 0.92 0.33
N VAL A 87 6.31 1.81 0.74
CA VAL A 87 7.73 1.76 0.41
C VAL A 87 8.53 2.07 1.65
N GLU A 88 9.67 1.43 1.82
CA GLU A 88 10.63 1.72 2.87
C GLU A 88 11.79 2.50 2.28
N VAL A 89 11.99 3.73 2.75
CA VAL A 89 13.12 4.57 2.34
C VAL A 89 14.03 4.79 3.55
N PRO A 90 15.37 4.74 3.39
CA PRO A 90 16.29 5.11 4.47
C PRO A 90 15.94 6.47 5.08
N ILE A 91 16.07 6.60 6.39
CA ILE A 91 15.63 7.83 7.10
C ILE A 91 16.31 9.10 6.54
N GLU A 92 17.57 8.99 6.15
CA GLU A 92 18.39 10.06 5.58
C GLU A 92 17.95 10.48 4.17
N ARG A 93 17.21 9.63 3.44
CA ARG A 93 16.67 9.91 2.10
C ARG A 93 15.16 10.18 2.10
N THR A 94 14.51 10.04 3.25
CA THR A 94 13.05 10.14 3.36
C THR A 94 12.51 11.51 2.93
N ALA A 95 13.21 12.59 3.29
CA ALA A 95 12.80 13.95 2.89
C ALA A 95 12.84 14.13 1.37
N ASP A 96 13.90 13.63 0.72
CA ASP A 96 14.05 13.68 -0.74
C ASP A 96 12.92 12.93 -1.45
N PHE A 97 12.57 11.73 -0.95
CA PHE A 97 11.45 10.96 -1.48
C PHE A 97 10.12 11.70 -1.30
N VAL A 98 9.83 12.19 -0.10
CA VAL A 98 8.54 12.85 0.19
C VAL A 98 8.37 14.12 -0.64
N GLN A 99 9.42 14.94 -0.77
CA GLN A 99 9.36 16.15 -1.59
C GLN A 99 9.09 15.78 -3.06
N TRP A 100 9.87 14.85 -3.61
CA TRP A 100 9.65 14.36 -4.98
C TRP A 100 8.24 13.79 -5.16
N PHE A 101 7.75 13.01 -4.20
CA PHE A 101 6.45 12.36 -4.29
C PHE A 101 5.32 13.40 -4.34
N LEU A 102 5.34 14.41 -3.46
CA LEU A 102 4.32 15.45 -3.42
C LEU A 102 4.34 16.34 -4.67
N ASP A 103 5.50 16.53 -5.29
CA ASP A 103 5.64 17.32 -6.52
C ASP A 103 5.16 16.57 -7.77
N ASN A 104 5.22 15.23 -7.78
CA ASN A 104 4.99 14.41 -8.98
C ASN A 104 3.74 13.52 -8.91
N VAL A 105 3.27 13.17 -7.72
CA VAL A 105 2.19 12.21 -7.51
C VAL A 105 1.06 12.88 -6.72
N PRO A 106 -0.13 13.10 -7.32
CA PRO A 106 -1.23 13.84 -6.70
C PRO A 106 -2.01 12.98 -5.70
N ILE A 107 -1.30 12.37 -4.74
CA ILE A 107 -1.86 11.51 -3.70
C ILE A 107 -1.55 12.09 -2.33
N GLU A 108 -2.61 12.43 -1.61
CA GLU A 108 -2.56 12.77 -0.20
C GLU A 108 -3.79 12.19 0.49
N PRO A 109 -3.76 11.89 1.80
CA PRO A 109 -2.60 11.93 2.68
C PRO A 109 -1.65 10.73 2.45
N ILE A 110 -0.43 10.86 2.96
CA ILE A 110 0.55 9.77 3.09
C ILE A 110 0.78 9.47 4.58
N TRP A 111 1.07 8.22 4.97
CA TRP A 111 1.64 7.97 6.31
C TRP A 111 3.15 8.03 6.27
N LEU A 112 3.74 8.18 7.45
CA LEU A 112 5.16 7.96 7.71
C LEU A 112 5.27 7.14 9.00
N CYS A 113 5.89 5.97 8.92
CA CYS A 113 6.09 5.07 10.04
C CYS A 113 7.55 4.64 10.12
N PRO A 114 8.36 5.20 11.03
CA PRO A 114 9.74 4.76 11.23
C PRO A 114 9.78 3.29 11.64
N LEU A 115 10.69 2.53 11.05
CA LEU A 115 10.94 1.13 11.36
C LEU A 115 12.42 0.82 11.38
N ARG A 116 12.75 -0.23 12.12
CA ARG A 116 14.10 -0.79 12.23
C ARG A 116 13.97 -2.27 12.53
N LEU A 117 14.85 -3.09 11.97
CA LEU A 117 14.90 -4.50 12.31
C LEU A 117 15.21 -4.68 13.80
N ARG A 118 14.48 -5.59 14.45
CA ARG A 118 14.69 -5.92 15.87
C ARG A 118 15.92 -6.81 16.09
N GLU A 119 16.30 -7.57 15.07
CA GLU A 119 17.39 -8.55 15.11
C GLU A 119 18.55 -8.06 14.25
N ASP A 120 19.77 -8.49 14.58
CA ASP A 120 20.99 -8.12 13.85
C ASP A 120 21.21 -8.94 12.56
N ARG A 121 20.17 -9.60 12.04
CA ARG A 121 20.23 -10.41 10.82
C ARG A 121 19.47 -9.74 9.68
N ASN A 122 20.03 -9.83 8.49
CA ASN A 122 19.35 -9.45 7.26
C ASN A 122 18.26 -10.44 6.92
N TRP A 123 17.14 -9.92 6.40
CA TRP A 123 16.12 -10.76 5.80
C TRP A 123 16.52 -11.11 4.36
N PRO A 124 16.60 -12.39 3.99
CA PRO A 124 17.17 -12.79 2.71
C PRO A 124 16.31 -12.40 1.50
N LEU A 125 15.00 -12.29 1.68
CA LEU A 125 14.04 -12.02 0.59
C LEU A 125 13.49 -10.57 0.61
N TYR A 126 13.93 -9.77 1.59
CA TYR A 126 13.52 -8.38 1.74
C TYR A 126 14.66 -7.64 2.46
N PRO A 127 15.78 -7.39 1.77
CA PRO A 127 17.06 -7.05 2.39
C PRO A 127 17.06 -5.64 2.97
N ILE A 128 16.60 -5.52 4.21
CA ILE A 128 16.79 -4.34 5.04
C ILE A 128 18.01 -4.57 5.94
N PRO A 129 19.04 -3.70 5.92
CA PRO A 129 20.18 -3.80 6.81
C PRO A 129 19.79 -3.69 8.29
N PRO A 130 20.45 -4.42 9.21
CA PRO A 130 20.16 -4.33 10.62
C PRO A 130 20.73 -3.01 11.15
N ASN A 131 20.19 -2.51 12.26
CA ASN A 131 20.65 -1.25 12.88
C ASN A 131 20.51 0.01 12.02
N HIS A 132 19.89 -0.08 10.84
CA HIS A 132 19.53 1.05 9.98
C HIS A 132 18.05 1.38 10.15
N THR A 133 17.71 2.66 10.33
CA THR A 133 16.31 3.11 10.36
C THR A 133 15.80 3.40 8.95
N TYR A 134 14.65 2.83 8.62
CA TYR A 134 13.87 3.16 7.45
C TYR A 134 12.59 3.87 7.87
N VAL A 135 11.93 4.53 6.94
CA VAL A 135 10.58 5.04 7.10
C VAL A 135 9.70 4.33 6.08
N ASN A 136 8.68 3.62 6.56
CA ASN A 136 7.63 3.10 5.71
C ASN A 136 6.66 4.24 5.37
N ILE A 137 6.50 4.47 4.07
CA ILE A 137 5.74 5.56 3.47
C ILE A 137 4.64 4.93 2.64
N GLY A 138 3.40 5.14 3.05
CA GLY A 138 2.25 4.44 2.52
C GLY A 138 1.26 5.42 1.92
N PHE A 139 0.78 5.07 0.73
CA PHE A 139 -0.13 5.90 -0.03
C PHE A 139 -1.10 5.01 -0.83
N TRP A 140 -2.39 5.33 -0.69
CA TRP A 140 -3.48 4.50 -1.21
C TRP A 140 -4.50 5.38 -1.91
N SER A 141 -4.43 5.40 -3.24
CA SER A 141 -5.39 6.11 -4.06
C SER A 141 -5.41 5.58 -5.49
N SER A 142 -6.02 6.36 -6.37
CA SER A 142 -5.84 6.22 -7.80
C SER A 142 -5.46 7.58 -8.38
N VAL A 143 -4.79 7.58 -9.52
CA VAL A 143 -4.35 8.78 -10.25
C VAL A 143 -4.83 8.68 -11.70
N PRO A 144 -4.88 9.78 -12.47
CA PRO A 144 -5.11 9.69 -13.92
C PRO A 144 -4.10 8.73 -14.56
N ILE A 145 -4.56 7.88 -15.48
CA ILE A 145 -3.68 6.94 -16.18
C ILE A 145 -2.60 7.70 -16.97
N GLY A 146 -1.37 7.18 -16.91
CA GLY A 146 -0.25 7.69 -17.70
C GLY A 146 -0.22 7.17 -19.15
N PRO A 147 0.85 7.48 -19.90
CA PRO A 147 1.02 7.05 -21.30
C PRO A 147 1.20 5.53 -21.47
N GLU A 148 1.57 4.82 -20.41
CA GLU A 148 1.74 3.37 -20.38
C GLU A 148 1.07 2.75 -19.15
N GLU A 149 0.82 1.44 -19.21
CA GLU A 149 0.32 0.70 -18.06
C GLU A 149 1.29 0.78 -16.88
N GLY A 150 0.75 1.09 -15.70
CA GLY A 150 1.53 1.21 -14.47
C GLY A 150 2.49 2.39 -14.45
N TYR A 151 2.30 3.40 -15.31
CA TYR A 151 3.23 4.53 -15.45
C TYR A 151 3.60 5.16 -14.09
N THR A 152 2.62 5.46 -13.26
CA THR A 152 2.87 6.09 -11.95
C THR A 152 3.56 5.11 -11.00
N ASN A 153 3.14 3.84 -10.99
CA ASN A 153 3.78 2.81 -10.18
C ASN A 153 5.26 2.62 -10.57
N LYS A 154 5.56 2.48 -11.87
CA LYS A 154 6.93 2.37 -12.40
C LYS A 154 7.79 3.59 -12.04
N MET A 155 7.22 4.79 -12.16
CA MET A 155 7.91 6.03 -11.79
C MET A 155 8.27 6.04 -10.29
N ILE A 156 7.35 5.60 -9.43
CA ILE A 156 7.59 5.47 -7.99
C ILE A 156 8.64 4.39 -7.70
N GLU A 157 8.53 3.21 -8.29
CA GLU A 157 9.48 2.10 -8.13
C GLU A 157 10.90 2.53 -8.48
N ARG A 158 11.09 3.20 -9.63
CA ARG A 158 12.39 3.76 -10.02
C ARG A 158 12.92 4.73 -8.96
N LYS A 159 12.06 5.63 -8.46
CA LYS A 159 12.50 6.60 -7.46
C LYS A 159 12.88 5.96 -6.12
N VAL A 160 12.16 4.92 -5.72
CA VAL A 160 12.47 4.13 -4.52
C VAL A 160 13.83 3.46 -4.67
N SER A 161 14.09 2.82 -5.81
CA SER A 161 15.39 2.19 -6.10
C SER A 161 16.53 3.21 -6.14
N GLU A 162 16.32 4.40 -6.71
CA GLU A 162 17.31 5.50 -6.71
C GLU A 162 17.71 5.96 -5.29
N LEU A 163 16.85 5.74 -4.30
CA LEU A 163 17.02 6.19 -2.92
C LEU A 163 17.35 5.03 -1.96
N ASP A 164 17.83 3.91 -2.49
CA ASP A 164 18.16 2.70 -1.72
C ASP A 164 16.98 2.16 -0.88
N GLY A 165 15.77 2.41 -1.39
CA GLY A 165 14.53 1.99 -0.76
C GLY A 165 14.01 0.65 -1.27
N HIS A 166 12.96 0.15 -0.63
CA HIS A 166 12.29 -1.09 -0.97
C HIS A 166 10.80 -0.87 -1.12
N LYS A 167 10.14 -1.67 -1.95
CA LYS A 167 8.69 -1.67 -2.12
C LYS A 167 8.12 -2.96 -1.56
N SER A 168 7.05 -2.87 -0.77
CA SER A 168 6.38 -4.09 -0.33
C SER A 168 5.65 -4.77 -1.48
N LEU A 169 5.79 -6.09 -1.54
CA LEU A 169 5.26 -6.95 -2.61
C LEU A 169 3.80 -7.37 -2.42
N TYR A 170 3.00 -6.64 -1.61
CA TYR A 170 1.57 -6.95 -1.46
C TYR A 170 0.70 -6.36 -2.58
N SER A 171 1.26 -5.39 -3.31
CA SER A 171 0.59 -4.62 -4.34
C SER A 171 1.25 -4.84 -5.71
N ASP A 172 0.67 -4.22 -6.73
CA ASP A 172 1.12 -4.34 -8.12
C ASP A 172 2.57 -3.93 -8.25
N ALA A 173 3.43 -4.81 -8.78
CA ALA A 173 4.83 -4.53 -9.03
C ALA A 173 5.13 -4.63 -10.53
N PHE A 174 5.98 -3.72 -11.04
CA PHE A 174 6.32 -3.65 -12.48
C PHE A 174 7.80 -3.89 -12.79
N TYR A 175 8.54 -4.45 -11.83
CA TYR A 175 9.95 -4.84 -11.99
C TYR A 175 10.15 -5.87 -13.11
N SER A 176 11.27 -5.78 -13.81
CA SER A 176 11.74 -6.89 -14.65
C SER A 176 12.15 -8.09 -13.78
N PRO A 177 12.26 -9.31 -14.34
CA PRO A 177 12.77 -10.47 -13.60
C PRO A 177 14.13 -10.21 -12.97
N GLU A 178 15.02 -9.54 -13.70
CA GLU A 178 16.38 -9.23 -13.26
C GLU A 178 16.38 -8.22 -12.11
N GLU A 179 15.64 -7.11 -12.24
CA GLU A 179 15.47 -6.13 -11.16
C GLU A 179 14.85 -6.76 -9.91
N PHE A 180 13.88 -7.65 -10.10
CA PHE A 180 13.21 -8.32 -8.99
C PHE A 180 14.15 -9.27 -8.26
N ASP A 181 14.96 -10.05 -8.98
CA ASP A 181 15.93 -10.96 -8.37
C ASP A 181 16.99 -10.20 -7.58
N GLU A 182 17.46 -9.05 -8.08
CA GLU A 182 18.40 -8.18 -7.36
C GLU A 182 17.81 -7.65 -6.05
N LEU A 183 16.52 -7.27 -6.06
CA LEU A 183 15.85 -6.66 -4.91
C LEU A 183 15.32 -7.67 -3.88
N TYR A 184 14.91 -8.87 -4.31
CA TYR A 184 14.13 -9.80 -3.47
C TYR A 184 14.76 -11.19 -3.31
N GLY A 185 16.09 -11.22 -3.17
CA GLY A 185 16.84 -12.35 -2.64
C GLY A 185 17.47 -13.29 -3.66
N GLY A 186 17.35 -12.99 -4.95
CA GLY A 186 18.00 -13.70 -6.07
C GLY A 186 18.03 -15.21 -5.87
N GLU A 187 19.22 -15.80 -5.94
CA GLU A 187 19.46 -17.26 -5.83
C GLU A 187 19.02 -17.90 -4.50
N ILE A 188 18.81 -17.11 -3.44
CA ILE A 188 18.36 -17.64 -2.15
C ILE A 188 16.94 -18.21 -2.28
N TYR A 189 16.05 -17.51 -2.99
CA TYR A 189 14.67 -17.96 -3.13
C TYR A 189 14.55 -19.27 -3.92
N PRO A 190 15.13 -19.43 -5.13
CA PRO A 190 15.12 -20.70 -5.87
C PRO A 190 15.69 -21.88 -5.07
N THR A 191 16.74 -21.64 -4.27
CA THR A 191 17.33 -22.68 -3.41
C THR A 191 16.33 -23.20 -2.38
N VAL A 192 15.63 -22.29 -1.68
CA VAL A 192 14.58 -22.64 -0.71
C VAL A 192 13.39 -23.29 -1.42
N LYS A 193 12.97 -22.74 -2.57
CA LYS A 193 11.87 -23.27 -3.37
C LYS A 193 12.12 -24.72 -3.77
N LYS A 194 13.32 -25.04 -4.28
CA LYS A 194 13.69 -26.41 -4.68
C LYS A 194 13.71 -27.38 -3.49
N ALA A 195 14.11 -26.92 -2.30
CA ALA A 195 14.15 -27.76 -1.11
C ALA A 195 12.75 -28.12 -0.58
N TYR A 196 11.79 -27.17 -0.65
CA TYR A 196 10.49 -27.31 0.01
C TYR A 196 9.30 -27.48 -0.95
N ASP A 197 9.47 -27.21 -2.25
CA ASP A 197 8.48 -27.40 -3.31
C ASP A 197 9.17 -27.81 -4.62
N PRO A 198 9.87 -28.97 -4.65
CA PRO A 198 10.66 -29.42 -5.80
C PRO A 198 9.82 -29.65 -7.07
N ASP A 199 8.53 -29.94 -6.92
CA ASP A 199 7.59 -30.17 -8.01
C ASP A 199 6.84 -28.90 -8.45
N SER A 200 7.21 -27.72 -7.90
CA SER A 200 6.63 -26.42 -8.23
C SER A 200 5.09 -26.38 -8.15
N ARG A 201 4.53 -26.94 -7.07
CA ARG A 201 3.07 -26.96 -6.85
C ARG A 201 2.51 -25.57 -6.58
N PHE A 202 3.32 -24.70 -5.99
CA PHE A 202 2.98 -23.29 -5.79
C PHE A 202 3.72 -22.43 -6.80
N LEU A 203 3.20 -21.23 -7.02
CA LEU A 203 3.88 -20.18 -7.79
C LEU A 203 5.23 -19.83 -7.16
N ASP A 204 6.16 -19.38 -8.00
CA ASP A 204 7.37 -18.71 -7.53
C ASP A 204 7.06 -17.27 -7.08
N LEU A 205 8.04 -16.63 -6.44
CA LEU A 205 7.86 -15.31 -5.84
C LEU A 205 7.58 -14.23 -6.91
N TYR A 206 8.28 -14.28 -8.06
CA TYR A 206 8.10 -13.33 -9.15
C TYR A 206 6.75 -13.52 -9.84
N ALA A 207 6.36 -14.75 -10.15
CA ALA A 207 5.06 -15.08 -10.74
C ALA A 207 3.92 -14.58 -9.85
N LYS A 208 4.03 -14.78 -8.54
CA LYS A 208 3.05 -14.32 -7.57
C LYS A 208 3.00 -12.79 -7.45
N ALA A 209 4.15 -12.13 -7.31
CA ALA A 209 4.22 -10.71 -6.96
C ALA A 209 4.09 -9.77 -8.18
N VAL A 210 4.60 -10.17 -9.34
CA VAL A 210 4.66 -9.33 -10.54
C VAL A 210 3.65 -9.80 -11.60
N ARG A 211 3.64 -11.09 -11.94
CA ARG A 211 2.78 -11.60 -13.03
C ARG A 211 1.31 -11.76 -12.63
N ARG A 212 1.02 -11.83 -11.33
CA ARG A 212 -0.32 -12.16 -10.77
C ARG A 212 -0.92 -13.45 -11.37
N GLN A 213 -0.07 -14.43 -11.68
CA GLN A 213 -0.41 -15.75 -12.24
C GLN A 213 -0.21 -16.81 -11.19
#